data_AF-A0AAD7TXN1-F1
#
_entry.id   AF-A0AAD7TXN1-F1
#
_cell.length_a   1.000
_cell.length_b   1.000
_cell.length_c   1.000
_cell.angle_alpha   90.00
_cell.angle_beta   90.00
_cell.angle_gamma   90.00
#
_symmetry.space_group_name_H-M   'P 1'
#
loop_
_entity.id
_entity.type
_entity.pdbx_description
1 polymer ?
#
loop_
_entity_poly.entity_id
_entity_poly.type
_entity_poly.pdbx_seq_one_letter_code
_entity_poly.pdbx_strand_id
1 'polypeptide(L)'
;MDGNRNRIHKPAITFAQVKQFGWAALQRYRKLNTYSKLFVWGTVALYASLAATLVIIGPDRIGQTLYNLAQKISHYPFGWLILFVTFFVISFPPCVGHTTLITLCGYAYGMKGFPIAAGGTLFGSAFTFIVLRFLFSRRLQKWSQSNEKWQALETVIATKGLPLIMLIRASPFPPWVYSNTLFASVALWQFFLATFVVFPKVAIFVFVGSRLASLSDGEQQSHMDTTTKILNVSISVGGVVVAALASWIIYRAMRNEILHLQGVPPEIDELAAEAIEEAEEGAPLLGPRRENTDRYDRPSA
;
A
#
# COMPACT_ATOMS: atom_id res chain seq x y z
N MET A 1 -43.24 -36.82 -14.11
CA MET A 1 -42.75 -35.44 -14.29
C MET A 1 -42.92 -34.75 -12.96
N ASP A 2 -41.86 -34.66 -12.16
CA ASP A 2 -41.95 -33.98 -10.87
C ASP A 2 -40.70 -33.13 -10.65
N GLY A 3 -40.94 -31.85 -10.37
CA GLY A 3 -39.98 -30.77 -10.52
C GLY A 3 -39.07 -30.62 -9.32
N ASN A 4 -37.78 -30.85 -9.51
CA ASN A 4 -36.76 -30.54 -8.51
C ASN A 4 -36.31 -29.07 -8.62
N ARG A 5 -36.88 -28.20 -7.78
CA ARG A 5 -36.46 -26.79 -7.64
C ARG A 5 -35.15 -26.73 -6.84
N ASN A 6 -34.05 -26.41 -7.53
CA ASN A 6 -32.78 -26.01 -6.94
C ASN A 6 -32.96 -24.81 -5.99
N ARG A 7 -32.89 -25.05 -4.67
CA ARG A 7 -32.66 -23.99 -3.68
C ARG A 7 -31.15 -23.78 -3.54
N ILE A 8 -30.69 -22.62 -3.98
CA ILE A 8 -29.33 -22.12 -3.76
C ILE A 8 -29.19 -21.77 -2.26
N HIS A 9 -28.52 -22.63 -1.48
CA HIS A 9 -28.14 -22.31 -0.10
C HIS A 9 -26.93 -21.37 -0.10
N LYS A 10 -27.15 -20.12 0.32
CA LYS A 10 -26.07 -19.23 0.77
C LYS A 10 -25.53 -19.76 2.10
N PRO A 11 -24.22 -19.95 2.29
CA PRO A 11 -23.69 -20.39 3.58
C PRO A 11 -23.81 -19.24 4.58
N ALA A 12 -24.74 -19.37 5.53
CA ALA A 12 -24.76 -18.51 6.72
C ALA A 12 -23.54 -18.87 7.57
N ILE A 13 -22.67 -17.89 7.83
CA ILE A 13 -21.51 -18.06 8.71
C ILE A 13 -22.05 -18.31 10.13
N THR A 14 -22.02 -19.55 10.56
CA THR A 14 -22.56 -19.97 11.85
C THR A 14 -21.63 -19.51 12.98
N PHE A 15 -22.19 -19.12 14.12
CA PHE A 15 -21.45 -18.72 15.33
C PHE A 15 -20.36 -19.73 15.76
N ALA A 16 -20.57 -21.01 15.44
CA ALA A 16 -19.61 -22.09 15.66
C ALA A 16 -18.32 -21.95 14.82
N GLN A 17 -18.41 -21.47 13.58
CA GLN A 17 -17.23 -21.24 12.72
C GLN A 17 -16.37 -20.09 13.26
N VAL A 18 -17.00 -18.99 13.73
CA VAL A 18 -16.29 -17.86 14.36
C VAL A 18 -15.53 -18.33 15.61
N LYS A 19 -16.15 -19.17 16.43
CA LYS A 19 -15.52 -19.73 17.64
C LYS A 19 -14.36 -20.68 17.30
N GLN A 20 -14.49 -21.48 16.25
CA GLN A 20 -13.42 -22.36 15.77
C GLN A 20 -12.23 -21.58 15.20
N PHE A 21 -12.48 -20.53 14.41
CA PHE A 21 -11.44 -19.63 13.92
C PHE A 21 -10.73 -18.89 15.06
N GLY A 22 -11.47 -18.41 16.07
CA GLY A 22 -10.90 -17.78 17.26
C GLY A 22 -10.03 -18.74 18.09
N TRP A 23 -10.46 -19.99 18.26
CA TRP A 23 -9.68 -21.03 18.96
C TRP A 23 -8.43 -21.47 18.17
N ALA A 24 -8.53 -21.59 16.85
CA ALA A 24 -7.39 -21.91 15.99
C ALA A 24 -6.35 -20.76 15.97
N ALA A 25 -6.81 -19.51 15.94
CA ALA A 25 -5.96 -18.34 16.06
C ALA A 25 -5.25 -18.27 17.42
N LEU A 26 -5.97 -18.58 18.52
CA LEU A 26 -5.40 -18.65 19.87
C LEU A 26 -4.35 -19.76 20.00
N GLN A 27 -4.58 -20.93 19.40
CA GLN A 27 -3.61 -22.04 19.41
C GLN A 27 -2.36 -21.72 18.59
N ARG A 28 -2.49 -21.04 17.45
CA ARG A 28 -1.35 -20.52 16.67
C ARG A 28 -0.58 -19.47 17.46
N TYR A 29 -1.27 -18.51 18.08
CA TYR A 29 -0.68 -17.51 18.95
C TYR A 29 0.09 -18.13 20.13
N ARG A 30 -0.43 -19.22 20.72
CA ARG A 30 0.23 -19.90 21.84
C ARG A 30 1.56 -20.55 21.46
N LYS A 31 1.70 -21.02 20.21
CA LYS A 31 2.92 -21.65 19.67
C LYS A 31 4.03 -20.67 19.26
N LEU A 32 3.75 -19.36 19.23
CA LEU A 32 4.74 -18.35 18.86
C LEU A 32 5.72 -18.02 20.01
N ASN A 33 6.98 -17.78 19.64
CA ASN A 33 8.09 -17.44 20.52
C ASN A 33 7.82 -16.12 21.28
N THR A 34 8.40 -15.93 22.47
CA THR A 34 8.13 -14.78 23.36
C THR A 34 8.39 -13.44 22.67
N TYR A 35 9.40 -13.36 21.82
CA TYR A 35 9.71 -12.19 21.00
C TYR A 35 8.65 -11.88 19.94
N SER A 36 8.08 -12.89 19.29
CA SER A 36 7.00 -12.70 18.31
C SER A 36 5.70 -12.25 18.98
N LYS A 37 5.43 -12.70 20.20
CA LYS A 37 4.29 -12.22 21.01
C LYS A 37 4.48 -10.76 21.42
N LEU A 38 5.68 -10.38 21.86
CA LEU A 38 6.05 -9.00 22.16
C LEU A 38 5.93 -8.10 20.93
N PHE A 39 6.33 -8.59 19.75
CA PHE A 39 6.16 -7.89 18.49
C PHE A 39 4.67 -7.70 18.14
N VAL A 40 3.85 -8.74 18.24
CA VAL A 40 2.40 -8.64 18.00
C VAL A 40 1.75 -7.64 18.96
N TRP A 41 2.05 -7.70 20.26
CA TRP A 41 1.53 -6.73 21.23
C TRP A 41 2.08 -5.31 21.00
N GLY A 42 3.33 -5.17 20.58
CA GLY A 42 3.93 -3.88 20.21
C GLY A 42 3.25 -3.26 19.00
N THR A 43 2.98 -4.05 17.97
CA THR A 43 2.26 -3.62 16.75
C THR A 43 0.80 -3.28 17.08
N VAL A 44 0.12 -4.09 17.89
CA VAL A 44 -1.24 -3.79 18.38
C VAL A 44 -1.25 -2.52 19.22
N ALA A 45 -0.29 -2.32 20.11
CA ALA A 45 -0.18 -1.12 20.94
C ALA A 45 0.15 0.13 20.11
N LEU A 46 1.01 0.01 19.09
CA LEU A 46 1.31 1.08 18.16
C LEU A 46 0.06 1.49 17.36
N TYR A 47 -0.65 0.54 16.76
CA TYR A 47 -1.90 0.82 16.05
C TYR A 47 -2.99 1.36 16.99
N ALA A 48 -3.09 0.84 18.21
CA ALA A 48 -4.01 1.37 19.23
C ALA A 48 -3.64 2.79 19.65
N SER A 49 -2.35 3.11 19.79
CA SER A 49 -1.88 4.47 20.11
C SER A 49 -2.10 5.44 18.95
N LEU A 50 -1.90 5.00 17.71
CA LEU A 50 -2.17 5.78 16.51
C LEU A 50 -3.68 6.05 16.37
N ALA A 51 -4.51 5.01 16.55
CA ALA A 51 -5.96 5.14 16.55
C ALA A 51 -6.45 6.04 17.70
N ALA A 52 -5.92 5.87 18.91
CA ALA A 52 -6.23 6.73 20.05
C ALA A 52 -5.83 8.18 19.77
N THR A 53 -4.66 8.41 19.18
CA THR A 53 -4.21 9.77 18.80
C THR A 53 -5.13 10.39 17.76
N LEU A 54 -5.57 9.63 16.75
CA LEU A 54 -6.54 10.08 15.76
C LEU A 54 -7.90 10.43 16.38
N VAL A 55 -8.34 9.65 17.38
CA VAL A 55 -9.60 9.90 18.11
C VAL A 55 -9.47 11.09 19.06
N ILE A 56 -8.34 11.23 19.76
CA ILE A 56 -8.08 12.30 20.75
C ILE A 56 -7.89 13.66 20.05
N ILE A 57 -7.13 13.71 18.95
CA ILE A 57 -6.94 14.95 18.18
C ILE A 57 -8.24 15.33 17.47
N GLY A 58 -9.04 14.34 17.09
CA GLY A 58 -10.28 14.53 16.36
C GLY A 58 -10.02 14.74 14.85
N PRO A 59 -10.82 14.11 13.98
CA PRO A 59 -10.67 14.23 12.53
C PRO A 59 -10.78 15.68 12.05
N ASP A 60 -11.56 16.52 12.74
CA ASP A 60 -11.74 17.93 12.41
C ASP A 60 -10.44 18.73 12.52
N ARG A 61 -9.64 18.50 13.58
CA ARG A 61 -8.36 19.20 13.77
C ARG A 61 -7.31 18.79 12.74
N ILE A 62 -7.28 17.50 12.38
CA ILE A 62 -6.37 16.97 11.36
C ILE A 62 -6.73 17.57 9.99
N GLY A 63 -8.02 17.53 9.64
CA GLY A 63 -8.54 18.14 8.41
C GLY A 63 -8.22 19.62 8.34
N GLN A 64 -8.45 20.37 9.43
CA GLN A 64 -8.19 21.80 9.50
C GLN A 64 -6.69 22.13 9.43
N THR A 65 -5.81 21.30 10.01
CA THR A 65 -4.35 21.46 9.89
C THR A 65 -3.89 21.23 8.46
N LEU A 66 -4.38 20.17 7.81
CA LEU A 66 -4.09 19.88 6.40
C LEU A 66 -4.63 20.97 5.48
N TYR A 67 -5.83 21.50 5.77
CA TYR A 67 -6.42 22.62 5.06
C TYR A 67 -5.58 23.88 5.20
N ASN A 68 -5.22 24.28 6.41
CA ASN A 68 -4.39 25.47 6.64
C ASN A 68 -3.03 25.35 5.96
N LEU A 69 -2.41 24.16 6.02
CA LEU A 69 -1.15 23.89 5.31
C LEU A 69 -1.33 23.99 3.79
N ALA A 70 -2.37 23.36 3.25
CA ALA A 70 -2.66 23.37 1.82
C ALA A 70 -2.95 24.78 1.30
N GLN A 71 -3.75 25.57 2.02
CA GLN A 71 -4.04 26.96 1.68
C GLN A 71 -2.79 27.82 1.78
N LYS A 72 -1.99 27.66 2.83
CA LYS A 72 -0.72 28.38 2.93
C LYS A 72 0.20 28.09 1.73
N ILE A 73 0.26 26.83 1.29
CA ILE A 73 1.03 26.45 0.11
C ILE A 73 0.42 27.03 -1.17
N SER A 74 -0.90 26.99 -1.33
CA SER A 74 -1.58 27.48 -2.54
C SER A 74 -1.45 29.00 -2.76
N HIS A 75 -1.33 29.77 -1.68
CA HIS A 75 -1.15 31.22 -1.74
C HIS A 75 0.25 31.67 -2.17
N TYR A 76 1.25 30.77 -2.16
CA TYR A 76 2.56 31.09 -2.72
C TYR A 76 2.52 31.04 -4.25
N PRO A 77 3.20 31.97 -4.96
CA PRO A 77 3.18 32.04 -6.43
C PRO A 77 3.69 30.75 -7.12
N PHE A 78 4.52 29.97 -6.43
CA PHE A 78 5.04 28.67 -6.89
C PHE A 78 4.64 27.51 -5.97
N GLY A 79 3.50 27.60 -5.28
CA GLY A 79 3.02 26.56 -4.36
C GLY A 79 2.90 25.17 -5.00
N TRP A 80 2.49 25.12 -6.27
CA TRP A 80 2.37 23.88 -7.03
C TRP A 80 3.74 23.19 -7.22
N LEU A 81 4.80 23.97 -7.39
CA LEU A 81 6.18 23.47 -7.51
C LEU A 81 6.68 22.90 -6.18
N ILE A 82 6.31 23.52 -5.04
CA ILE A 82 6.65 23.00 -3.70
C ILE A 82 6.06 21.60 -3.52
N LEU A 83 4.77 21.40 -3.83
CA LEU A 83 4.13 20.08 -3.75
C LEU A 83 4.80 19.10 -4.71
N PHE A 84 5.07 19.53 -5.95
CA PHE A 84 5.72 18.72 -6.96
C PHE A 84 7.11 18.24 -6.51
N VAL A 85 7.97 19.12 -5.99
CA VAL A 85 9.30 18.77 -5.48
C VAL A 85 9.21 17.86 -4.25
N THR A 86 8.21 18.05 -3.40
CA THR A 86 7.99 17.19 -2.23
C THR A 86 7.72 15.74 -2.62
N PHE A 87 7.08 15.48 -3.78
CA PHE A 87 6.92 14.11 -4.29
C PHE A 87 8.26 13.42 -4.60
N PHE A 88 9.28 14.17 -5.04
CA PHE A 88 10.61 13.61 -5.28
C PHE A 88 11.25 13.18 -3.98
N VAL A 89 11.16 14.03 -2.94
CA VAL A 89 11.71 13.73 -1.62
C VAL A 89 11.01 12.52 -0.99
N ILE A 90 9.67 12.50 -1.00
CA ILE A 90 8.89 11.40 -0.40
C ILE A 90 9.04 10.08 -1.16
N SER A 91 9.40 10.13 -2.45
CA SER A 91 9.61 8.92 -3.24
C SER A 91 10.87 8.14 -2.84
N PHE A 92 11.81 8.76 -2.11
CA PHE A 92 13.03 8.10 -1.61
C PHE A 92 12.80 7.26 -0.34
N PRO A 93 13.47 6.08 -0.20
CA PRO A 93 13.52 5.28 1.04
C PRO A 93 14.26 6.07 2.11
N PRO A 94 13.56 6.76 3.04
CA PRO A 94 12.75 6.18 4.12
C PRO A 94 11.39 6.90 4.39
N CYS A 95 10.91 7.71 3.45
CA CYS A 95 9.79 8.62 3.68
C CYS A 95 8.42 7.93 3.58
N VAL A 96 7.49 8.30 4.45
CA VAL A 96 6.08 7.89 4.39
C VAL A 96 5.23 9.14 4.16
N GLY A 97 4.07 8.99 3.51
CA GLY A 97 3.12 10.10 3.32
C GLY A 97 2.80 10.46 1.87
N HIS A 98 3.13 9.59 0.91
CA HIS A 98 2.76 9.78 -0.50
C HIS A 98 1.25 10.01 -0.69
N THR A 99 0.41 9.16 -0.10
CA THR A 99 -1.05 9.33 -0.11
C THR A 99 -1.49 10.64 0.54
N THR A 100 -0.88 11.04 1.65
CA THR A 100 -1.18 12.31 2.32
C THR A 100 -0.86 13.50 1.41
N LEU A 101 0.26 13.46 0.69
CA LEU A 101 0.65 14.51 -0.25
C LEU A 101 -0.30 14.58 -1.46
N ILE A 102 -0.78 13.44 -1.97
CA ILE A 102 -1.81 13.40 -3.01
C ILE A 102 -3.09 14.09 -2.52
N THR A 103 -3.57 13.71 -1.33
CA THR A 103 -4.76 14.33 -0.72
C THR A 103 -4.53 15.83 -0.50
N LEU A 104 -3.33 16.24 -0.07
CA LEU A 104 -2.96 17.66 0.12
C LEU A 104 -3.02 18.47 -1.19
N CYS A 105 -2.65 17.87 -2.32
CA CYS A 105 -2.85 18.50 -3.64
C CYS A 105 -4.34 18.77 -3.93
N GLY A 106 -5.21 17.83 -3.53
CA GLY A 106 -6.66 18.00 -3.57
C GLY A 106 -7.16 19.10 -2.64
N TYR A 107 -6.57 19.23 -1.44
CA TYR A 107 -6.90 20.32 -0.53
C TYR A 107 -6.48 21.70 -1.06
N ALA A 108 -5.32 21.79 -1.70
CA ALA A 108 -4.75 23.07 -2.15
C ALA A 108 -5.38 23.58 -3.44
N TYR A 109 -5.66 22.69 -4.39
CA TYR A 109 -6.04 23.06 -5.76
C TYR A 109 -7.32 22.36 -6.27
N GLY A 110 -8.00 21.59 -5.42
CA GLY A 110 -9.12 20.76 -5.84
C GLY A 110 -8.71 19.74 -6.91
N MET A 111 -9.57 19.51 -7.90
CA MET A 111 -9.24 18.61 -9.02
C MET A 111 -8.13 19.15 -9.93
N LYS A 112 -7.82 20.46 -9.90
CA LYS A 112 -6.65 21.01 -10.60
C LYS A 112 -5.33 20.57 -9.95
N GLY A 113 -5.38 20.00 -8.74
CA GLY A 113 -4.26 19.34 -8.08
C GLY A 113 -3.89 17.98 -8.68
N PHE A 114 -4.78 17.37 -9.48
CA PHE A 114 -4.53 16.07 -10.12
C PHE A 114 -3.27 16.04 -11.00
N PRO A 115 -3.06 16.94 -11.99
CA PRO A 115 -1.85 16.92 -12.80
C PRO A 115 -0.57 17.12 -11.98
N ILE A 116 -0.63 17.89 -10.88
CA ILE A 116 0.51 18.08 -9.97
C ILE A 116 0.82 16.77 -9.25
N ALA A 117 -0.19 16.11 -8.68
CA ALA A 117 -0.03 14.84 -7.97
C ALA A 117 0.37 13.69 -8.89
N ALA A 118 -0.25 13.59 -10.07
CA ALA A 118 0.03 12.56 -11.06
C ALA A 118 1.43 12.74 -11.65
N GLY A 119 1.79 13.97 -12.03
CA GLY A 119 3.13 14.30 -12.50
C GLY A 119 4.19 14.07 -11.43
N GLY A 120 3.97 14.57 -10.21
CA GLY A 120 4.91 14.39 -9.09
C GLY A 120 5.12 12.92 -8.75
N THR A 121 4.05 12.12 -8.76
CA THR A 121 4.11 10.67 -8.57
C THR A 121 4.91 9.98 -9.68
N LEU A 122 4.65 10.33 -10.94
CA LEU A 122 5.33 9.74 -12.09
C LEU A 122 6.81 10.12 -12.14
N PHE A 123 7.12 11.40 -12.09
CA PHE A 123 8.48 11.90 -12.19
C PHE A 123 9.30 11.65 -10.93
N GLY A 124 8.70 11.76 -9.73
CA GLY A 124 9.39 11.47 -8.47
C GLY A 124 9.77 9.99 -8.35
N SER A 125 8.89 9.09 -8.77
CA SER A 125 9.22 7.65 -8.80
C SER A 125 10.24 7.31 -9.89
N ALA A 126 10.13 7.91 -11.08
CA ALA A 126 11.12 7.73 -12.16
C ALA A 126 12.50 8.26 -11.76
N PHE A 127 12.56 9.40 -11.07
CA PHE A 127 13.80 9.95 -10.54
C PHE A 127 14.42 9.03 -9.49
N THR A 128 13.62 8.58 -8.51
CA THR A 128 14.08 7.64 -7.48
C THR A 128 14.60 6.35 -8.11
N PHE A 129 13.89 5.81 -9.09
CA PHE A 129 14.31 4.62 -9.83
C PHE A 129 15.68 4.80 -10.49
N ILE A 130 15.90 5.94 -11.18
CA ILE A 130 17.19 6.24 -11.83
C ILE A 130 18.28 6.34 -10.77
N VAL A 131 18.05 7.08 -9.68
CA VAL A 131 19.04 7.25 -8.62
C VAL A 131 19.39 5.91 -7.96
N LEU A 132 18.40 5.07 -7.64
CA LEU A 132 18.64 3.76 -7.06
C LEU A 132 19.40 2.83 -8.01
N ARG A 133 19.05 2.83 -9.29
CA ARG A 133 19.69 1.99 -10.31
C ARG A 133 21.14 2.39 -10.59
N PHE A 134 21.44 3.68 -10.70
CA PHE A 134 22.79 4.13 -11.07
C PHE A 134 23.68 4.35 -9.85
N LEU A 135 23.18 4.97 -8.78
CA LEU A 135 24.00 5.38 -7.64
C LEU A 135 24.07 4.31 -6.54
N PHE A 136 23.02 3.50 -6.38
CA PHE A 136 22.90 2.53 -5.27
C PHE A 136 22.84 1.05 -5.69
N SER A 137 23.01 0.72 -6.98
CA SER A 137 22.91 -0.66 -7.49
C SER A 137 23.71 -1.68 -6.69
N ARG A 138 24.98 -1.38 -6.39
CA ARG A 138 25.85 -2.29 -5.63
C ARG A 138 25.35 -2.53 -4.21
N ARG A 139 24.76 -1.51 -3.57
CA ARG A 139 24.24 -1.61 -2.20
C ARG A 139 22.88 -2.31 -2.17
N LEU A 140 22.05 -2.06 -3.18
CA LEU A 140 20.78 -2.75 -3.39
C LEU A 140 21.00 -4.24 -3.67
N GLN A 141 21.95 -4.60 -4.54
CA GLN A 141 22.30 -6.00 -4.80
C GLN A 141 22.78 -6.73 -3.54
N LYS A 142 23.65 -6.10 -2.74
CA LYS A 142 24.09 -6.68 -1.45
C LYS A 142 22.93 -6.88 -0.47
N TRP A 143 21.98 -5.95 -0.44
CA TRP A 143 20.80 -6.04 0.41
C TRP A 143 19.82 -7.12 -0.08
N SER A 144 19.58 -7.19 -1.39
CA SER A 144 18.73 -8.22 -2.01
C SER A 144 19.31 -9.63 -1.79
N GLN A 145 20.62 -9.81 -1.98
CA GLN A 145 21.31 -11.08 -1.69
C GLN A 145 21.27 -11.50 -0.21
N SER A 146 21.01 -10.57 0.71
CA SER A 146 20.90 -10.90 2.13
C SER A 146 19.54 -11.47 2.53
N ASN A 147 18.56 -11.44 1.63
CA ASN A 147 17.20 -11.86 1.91
C ASN A 147 16.58 -12.67 0.76
N GLU A 148 16.43 -13.97 0.99
CA GLU A 148 15.92 -14.95 0.02
C GLU A 148 14.52 -14.60 -0.49
N LYS A 149 13.67 -13.96 0.33
CA LYS A 149 12.31 -13.54 -0.06
C LYS A 149 12.35 -12.37 -1.05
N TRP A 150 13.24 -11.40 -0.85
CA TRP A 150 13.46 -10.31 -1.80
C TRP A 150 14.03 -10.82 -3.12
N GLN A 151 14.97 -11.75 -3.06
CA GLN A 151 15.54 -12.37 -4.25
C GLN A 151 14.49 -13.18 -5.04
N ALA A 152 13.61 -13.91 -4.33
CA ALA A 152 12.50 -14.61 -4.94
C ALA A 152 11.53 -13.63 -5.63
N LEU A 153 11.16 -12.55 -4.95
CA LEU A 153 10.28 -11.52 -5.52
C LEU A 153 10.90 -10.82 -6.74
N GLU A 154 12.20 -10.50 -6.71
CA GLU A 154 12.92 -9.97 -7.88
C GLU A 154 12.92 -10.94 -9.05
N THR A 155 13.12 -12.23 -8.79
CA THR A 155 13.10 -13.28 -9.82
C THR A 155 11.72 -13.41 -10.46
N VAL A 156 10.66 -13.41 -9.65
CA VAL A 156 9.27 -13.46 -10.11
C VAL A 156 8.91 -12.23 -10.95
N ILE A 157 9.33 -11.03 -10.53
CA ILE A 157 9.15 -9.79 -11.29
C ILE A 157 9.91 -9.84 -12.61
N ALA A 158 11.14 -10.35 -12.62
CA ALA A 158 11.93 -10.49 -13.84
C ALA A 158 11.28 -11.46 -14.85
N THR A 159 10.66 -12.54 -14.36
CA THR A 159 10.00 -13.55 -15.20
C THR A 159 8.67 -13.07 -15.80
N LYS A 160 7.80 -12.41 -15.03
CA LYS A 160 6.49 -11.93 -15.52
C LYS A 160 6.60 -10.59 -16.24
N GLY A 161 7.53 -9.73 -15.85
CA GLY A 161 7.73 -8.41 -16.44
C GLY A 161 6.56 -7.44 -16.18
N LEU A 162 6.18 -6.69 -17.22
CA LEU A 162 5.25 -5.56 -17.14
C LEU A 162 3.90 -5.85 -16.42
N PRO A 163 3.17 -6.95 -16.70
CA PRO A 163 1.86 -7.20 -16.08
C PRO A 163 1.92 -7.28 -14.55
N LEU A 164 2.94 -7.93 -14.01
CA LEU A 164 3.11 -8.06 -12.57
C LEU A 164 3.51 -6.73 -11.93
N ILE A 165 4.37 -5.94 -12.59
CA ILE A 165 4.75 -4.59 -12.13
C ILE A 165 3.51 -3.69 -12.06
N MET A 166 2.64 -3.73 -13.07
CA MET A 166 1.36 -2.99 -13.09
C MET A 166 0.46 -3.41 -11.92
N LEU A 167 0.33 -4.71 -11.68
CA LEU A 167 -0.47 -5.25 -10.59
C LEU A 167 0.07 -4.84 -9.21
N ILE A 168 1.38 -4.93 -8.99
CA ILE A 168 2.02 -4.50 -7.74
C ILE A 168 1.84 -2.98 -7.54
N ARG A 169 1.94 -2.17 -8.60
CA ARG A 169 1.75 -0.72 -8.51
C ARG A 169 0.31 -0.31 -8.18
N ALA A 170 -0.63 -1.04 -8.75
CA ALA A 170 -2.05 -0.77 -8.57
C ALA A 170 -2.58 -1.34 -7.24
N SER A 171 -1.96 -2.40 -6.71
CA SER A 171 -2.33 -3.00 -5.43
C SER A 171 -1.97 -2.07 -4.26
N PRO A 172 -2.52 -2.30 -3.05
CA PRO A 172 -2.07 -1.64 -1.84
C PRO A 172 -0.76 -2.29 -1.36
N PHE A 173 0.20 -2.45 -2.28
CA PHE A 173 1.52 -2.96 -1.92
C PHE A 173 2.13 -2.04 -0.85
N PRO A 174 2.91 -2.58 0.10
CA PRO A 174 3.63 -1.85 1.14
C PRO A 174 4.31 -0.57 0.66
N PRO A 175 4.64 0.35 1.59
CA PRO A 175 4.88 1.77 1.34
C PRO A 175 5.47 2.06 -0.03
N TRP A 176 4.87 3.00 -0.79
CA TRP A 176 5.22 3.46 -2.15
C TRP A 176 6.72 3.29 -2.53
N VAL A 177 7.55 3.58 -1.55
CA VAL A 177 8.99 3.54 -1.58
C VAL A 177 9.62 2.16 -1.74
N TYR A 178 9.10 1.10 -1.08
CA TYR A 178 9.57 -0.28 -1.27
C TYR A 178 9.30 -0.79 -2.69
N SER A 179 8.20 -0.34 -3.29
CA SER A 179 7.93 -0.62 -4.70
C SER A 179 8.97 0.05 -5.60
N ASN A 180 9.48 1.24 -5.26
CA ASN A 180 10.51 1.94 -6.04
C ASN A 180 11.87 1.24 -5.94
N THR A 181 12.21 0.65 -4.79
CA THR A 181 13.46 -0.11 -4.63
C THR A 181 13.43 -1.43 -5.38
N LEU A 182 12.32 -2.18 -5.27
CA LEU A 182 12.10 -3.44 -5.99
C LEU A 182 12.31 -3.32 -7.49
N PHE A 183 11.75 -2.25 -8.06
CA PHE A 183 11.74 -2.11 -9.49
C PHE A 183 13.03 -1.52 -10.05
N ALA A 184 13.98 -1.06 -9.23
CA ALA A 184 15.26 -0.58 -9.75
C ALA A 184 15.99 -1.61 -10.64
N SER A 185 15.68 -2.90 -10.50
CA SER A 185 16.20 -4.00 -11.34
C SER A 185 15.52 -4.12 -12.72
N VAL A 186 14.29 -3.63 -12.92
CA VAL A 186 13.54 -3.75 -14.19
C VAL A 186 13.89 -2.66 -15.22
N ALA A 187 13.27 -2.70 -16.40
CA ALA A 187 13.46 -1.66 -17.42
C ALA A 187 12.67 -0.38 -17.10
N LEU A 188 13.29 0.80 -17.30
CA LEU A 188 12.68 2.10 -16.98
C LEU A 188 11.35 2.34 -17.70
N TRP A 189 11.25 1.95 -18.97
CA TRP A 189 10.00 2.08 -19.74
C TRP A 189 8.86 1.26 -19.13
N GLN A 190 9.15 0.04 -18.68
CA GLN A 190 8.14 -0.82 -18.04
C GLN A 190 7.64 -0.20 -16.73
N PHE A 191 8.56 0.36 -15.94
CA PHE A 191 8.24 1.09 -14.72
C PHE A 191 7.39 2.34 -14.98
N PHE A 192 7.74 3.12 -16.00
CA PHE A 192 7.03 4.34 -16.38
C PHE A 192 5.61 4.01 -16.81
N LEU A 193 5.43 3.03 -17.70
CA LEU A 193 4.13 2.57 -18.15
C LEU A 193 3.28 2.01 -16.99
N ALA A 194 3.90 1.23 -16.10
CA ALA A 194 3.20 0.69 -14.94
C ALA A 194 2.74 1.76 -13.95
N THR A 195 3.47 2.88 -13.86
CA THR A 195 3.11 3.99 -12.97
C THR A 195 1.89 4.77 -13.47
N PHE A 196 1.62 4.79 -14.79
CA PHE A 196 0.37 5.36 -15.32
C PHE A 196 -0.89 4.65 -14.82
N VAL A 197 -0.81 3.34 -14.54
CA VAL A 197 -1.94 2.56 -14.02
C VAL A 197 -2.37 3.05 -12.62
N VAL A 198 -1.51 3.80 -11.92
CA VAL A 198 -1.79 4.37 -10.60
C VAL A 198 -2.65 5.65 -10.70
N PHE A 199 -2.76 6.29 -11.87
CA PHE A 199 -3.44 7.58 -12.01
C PHE A 199 -4.91 7.58 -11.60
N PRO A 200 -5.74 6.55 -11.89
CA PRO A 200 -7.10 6.49 -11.38
C PRO A 200 -7.17 6.52 -9.84
N LYS A 201 -6.25 5.82 -9.17
CA LYS A 201 -6.11 5.84 -7.71
C LYS A 201 -5.75 7.25 -7.22
N VAL A 202 -4.79 7.91 -7.87
CA VAL A 202 -4.39 9.30 -7.57
C VAL A 202 -5.59 10.25 -7.72
N ALA A 203 -6.36 10.14 -8.80
CA ALA A 203 -7.54 10.98 -9.04
C ALA A 203 -8.59 10.84 -7.93
N ILE A 204 -8.85 9.61 -7.45
CA ILE A 204 -9.80 9.39 -6.34
C ILE A 204 -9.30 10.09 -5.06
N PHE A 205 -8.03 9.95 -4.71
CA PHE A 205 -7.49 10.59 -3.50
C PHE A 205 -7.45 12.13 -3.59
N VAL A 206 -7.13 12.69 -4.77
CA VAL A 206 -7.22 14.13 -5.01
C VAL A 206 -8.67 14.61 -4.89
N PHE A 207 -9.61 13.85 -5.45
CA PHE A 207 -11.04 14.18 -5.36
C PHE A 207 -11.54 14.15 -3.92
N VAL A 208 -11.20 13.09 -3.16
CA VAL A 208 -11.51 13.00 -1.73
C VAL A 208 -10.91 14.20 -0.99
N GLY A 209 -9.64 14.54 -1.24
CA GLY A 209 -9.00 15.73 -0.67
C GLY A 209 -9.74 17.03 -0.96
N SER A 210 -10.21 17.22 -2.20
CA SER A 210 -10.99 18.41 -2.58
C SER A 210 -12.32 18.53 -1.84
N ARG A 211 -12.98 17.39 -1.56
CA ARG A 211 -14.22 17.36 -0.80
C ARG A 211 -13.98 17.60 0.68
N LEU A 212 -12.93 17.00 1.24
CA LEU A 212 -12.53 17.23 2.62
C LEU A 212 -12.12 18.69 2.89
N ALA A 213 -11.52 19.36 1.90
CA ALA A 213 -11.21 20.79 2.01
C ALA A 213 -12.46 21.65 2.17
N SER A 214 -13.51 21.40 1.38
CA SER A 214 -14.79 22.10 1.52
C SER A 214 -15.49 21.88 2.87
N LEU A 215 -15.18 20.75 3.54
CA LEU A 215 -15.69 20.44 4.88
C LEU A 215 -14.83 21.05 6.00
N SER A 216 -13.56 21.37 5.72
CA SER A 216 -12.59 21.92 6.67
C SER A 216 -12.54 23.45 6.66
N ASP A 217 -13.05 24.07 5.59
CA ASP A 217 -13.21 25.51 5.45
C ASP A 217 -14.39 26.00 6.31
N GLY A 218 -14.11 26.75 7.37
CA GLY A 218 -15.11 27.18 8.35
C GLY A 218 -16.19 28.10 7.78
N GLU A 219 -15.85 28.96 6.81
CA GLU A 219 -16.82 29.87 6.16
C GLU A 219 -17.69 29.10 5.18
N GLN A 220 -17.08 28.27 4.34
CA GLN A 220 -17.84 27.46 3.39
C GLN A 220 -18.73 26.44 4.11
N GLN A 221 -18.23 25.85 5.21
CA GLN A 221 -18.98 24.93 6.05
C GLN A 221 -20.15 25.62 6.77
N SER A 222 -20.05 26.87 7.21
CA SER A 222 -21.17 27.58 7.86
C SER A 222 -22.31 27.91 6.90
N HIS A 223 -22.00 28.13 5.62
CA HIS A 223 -22.99 28.41 4.58
C HIS A 223 -23.58 27.18 3.90
N MET A 224 -23.03 25.99 4.15
CA MET A 224 -23.53 24.74 3.57
C MET A 224 -24.74 24.20 4.32
N ASP A 225 -25.82 23.89 3.59
CA ASP A 225 -26.94 23.15 4.12
C ASP A 225 -26.50 21.76 4.64
N THR A 226 -27.21 21.25 5.64
CA THR A 226 -26.94 19.95 6.27
C THR A 226 -26.95 18.84 5.22
N THR A 227 -27.82 18.95 4.21
CA THR A 227 -27.88 18.04 3.05
C THR A 227 -26.58 18.01 2.26
N THR A 228 -25.99 19.18 1.98
CA THR A 228 -24.74 19.29 1.21
C THR A 228 -23.55 18.76 2.00
N LYS A 229 -23.53 18.96 3.33
CA LYS A 229 -22.52 18.37 4.21
C LYS A 229 -22.57 16.85 4.18
N ILE A 230 -23.76 16.28 4.37
CA ILE A 230 -23.96 14.82 4.32
C ILE A 230 -23.58 14.26 2.95
N LEU A 231 -23.93 14.97 1.86
CA LEU A 231 -23.56 14.57 0.50
C LEU A 231 -22.04 14.58 0.26
N ASN A 232 -21.33 15.62 0.71
CA ASN A 232 -19.87 15.68 0.55
C ASN A 232 -19.17 14.60 1.39
N VAL A 233 -19.65 14.33 2.61
CA VAL A 233 -19.14 13.25 3.45
C VAL A 233 -19.42 11.89 2.80
N SER A 234 -20.64 11.63 2.33
CA SER A 234 -21.00 10.35 1.73
C SER A 234 -20.23 10.08 0.45
N ILE A 235 -20.01 11.08 -0.40
CA ILE A 235 -19.19 10.98 -1.61
C ILE A 235 -17.72 10.73 -1.25
N SER A 236 -17.19 11.39 -0.21
CA SER A 236 -15.81 11.18 0.23
C SER A 236 -15.59 9.77 0.77
N VAL A 237 -16.49 9.29 1.63
CA VAL A 237 -16.48 7.92 2.16
C VAL A 237 -16.65 6.91 1.03
N GLY A 238 -17.59 7.16 0.10
CA GLY A 238 -17.80 6.33 -1.08
C GLY A 238 -16.55 6.23 -1.95
N GLY A 239 -15.85 7.35 -2.18
CA GLY A 239 -14.58 7.36 -2.91
C GLY A 239 -13.49 6.53 -2.26
N VAL A 240 -13.33 6.64 -0.93
CA VAL A 240 -12.38 5.81 -0.17
C VAL A 240 -12.75 4.33 -0.23
N VAL A 241 -14.04 4.00 -0.10
CA VAL A 241 -14.54 2.62 -0.21
C VAL A 241 -14.28 2.06 -1.61
N VAL A 242 -14.55 2.81 -2.67
CA VAL A 242 -14.25 2.40 -4.05
C VAL A 242 -12.76 2.18 -4.25
N ALA A 243 -11.91 3.07 -3.73
CA ALA A 243 -10.45 2.90 -3.79
C ALA A 243 -9.99 1.64 -3.02
N ALA A 244 -10.58 1.36 -1.86
CA ALA A 244 -10.29 0.17 -1.06
C ALA A 244 -10.74 -1.11 -1.76
N LEU A 245 -11.95 -1.13 -2.34
CA LEU A 245 -12.47 -2.27 -3.11
C LEU A 245 -11.64 -2.53 -4.36
N ALA A 246 -11.31 -1.48 -5.13
CA ALA A 246 -10.43 -1.61 -6.29
C ALA A 246 -9.06 -2.15 -5.89
N SER A 247 -8.47 -1.62 -4.80
CA SER A 247 -7.21 -2.10 -4.25
C SER A 247 -7.30 -3.58 -3.86
N TRP A 248 -8.40 -4.00 -3.22
CA TRP A 248 -8.64 -5.40 -2.83
C TRP A 248 -8.79 -6.34 -4.03
N ILE A 249 -9.52 -5.92 -5.07
CA ILE A 249 -9.66 -6.69 -6.32
C ILE A 249 -8.30 -6.86 -7.00
N ILE A 250 -7.53 -5.78 -7.11
CA ILE A 250 -6.20 -5.79 -7.73
C ILE A 250 -5.24 -6.65 -6.92
N TYR A 251 -5.30 -6.57 -5.59
CA TYR A 251 -4.52 -7.41 -4.70
C TYR A 251 -4.80 -8.90 -4.94
N ARG A 252 -6.08 -9.27 -5.05
CA ARG A 252 -6.48 -10.64 -5.33
C ARG A 252 -5.99 -11.12 -6.70
N ALA A 253 -6.05 -10.25 -7.71
CA ALA A 253 -5.52 -10.54 -9.04
C ALA A 253 -3.99 -10.72 -9.01
N MET A 254 -3.28 -9.85 -8.28
CA MET A 254 -1.82 -9.92 -8.10
C MET A 254 -1.40 -11.22 -7.40
N ARG A 255 -2.05 -11.58 -6.29
CA ARG A 255 -1.74 -12.82 -5.55
C ARG A 255 -2.00 -14.06 -6.40
N ASN A 256 -3.08 -14.08 -7.18
CA ASN A 256 -3.35 -15.19 -8.10
C ASN A 256 -2.26 -15.33 -9.19
N GLU A 257 -1.72 -14.22 -9.69
CA GLU A 257 -0.66 -14.24 -10.71
C GLU A 257 0.70 -14.71 -10.17
N ILE A 258 0.99 -14.42 -8.90
CA ILE A 258 2.21 -14.90 -8.23
C ILE A 258 2.10 -16.39 -7.88
N LEU A 259 0.91 -16.89 -7.53
CA LEU A 259 0.73 -18.31 -7.19
C LEU A 259 0.68 -19.25 -8.40
N HIS A 260 0.56 -18.72 -9.62
CA HIS A 260 0.42 -19.51 -10.85
C HIS A 260 1.54 -19.25 -11.87
N LEU A 261 2.77 -19.07 -11.40
CA LEU A 261 3.94 -18.88 -12.25
C LEU A 261 4.37 -20.21 -12.91
N GLN A 262 4.00 -20.38 -14.17
CA GLN A 262 4.58 -21.45 -15.00
C GLN A 262 6.04 -21.11 -15.32
N GLY A 263 6.98 -21.89 -14.77
CA GLY A 263 8.42 -21.78 -15.07
C GLY A 263 9.32 -21.35 -13.92
N VAL A 264 8.75 -21.09 -12.73
CA VAL A 264 9.50 -20.82 -11.50
C VAL A 264 9.26 -21.99 -10.52
N PRO A 265 10.27 -22.49 -9.79
CA PRO A 265 10.07 -23.51 -8.77
C PRO A 265 9.03 -23.06 -7.72
N PRO A 266 8.12 -23.94 -7.27
CA PRO A 266 7.05 -23.58 -6.35
C PRO A 266 7.55 -23.01 -5.02
N GLU A 267 8.77 -23.37 -4.60
CA GLU A 267 9.44 -22.79 -3.43
C GLU A 267 9.71 -21.29 -3.58
N ILE A 268 10.11 -20.83 -4.78
CA ILE A 268 10.39 -19.41 -5.04
C ILE A 268 9.08 -18.62 -5.11
N ASP A 269 8.01 -19.20 -5.65
CA ASP A 269 6.69 -18.56 -5.69
C ASP A 269 6.13 -18.37 -4.27
N GLU A 270 6.27 -19.38 -3.40
CA GLU A 270 5.86 -19.29 -2.00
C GLU A 270 6.68 -18.23 -1.25
N LEU A 271 8.00 -18.20 -1.43
CA LEU A 271 8.87 -17.18 -0.85
C LEU A 271 8.54 -15.76 -1.34
N ALA A 272 8.21 -15.60 -2.62
CA ALA A 272 7.79 -14.32 -3.16
C ALA A 272 6.43 -13.89 -2.57
N ALA A 273 5.47 -14.80 -2.44
CA ALA A 273 4.18 -14.51 -1.81
C ALA A 273 4.34 -14.12 -0.33
N GLU A 274 5.20 -14.83 0.42
CA GLU A 274 5.55 -14.47 1.80
C GLU A 274 6.21 -13.08 1.88
N ALA A 275 7.09 -12.74 0.92
CA ALA A 275 7.72 -11.41 0.88
C ALA A 275 6.69 -10.28 0.82
N ILE A 276 5.63 -10.48 0.04
CA ILE A 276 4.53 -9.51 -0.10
C ILE A 276 3.73 -9.41 1.18
N GLU A 277 3.41 -10.54 1.80
CA GLU A 277 2.64 -10.61 3.04
C GLU A 277 3.40 -9.97 4.22
N GLU A 278 4.70 -10.27 4.36
CA GLU A 278 5.55 -9.66 5.39
C GLU A 278 5.72 -8.15 5.19
N ALA A 279 5.88 -7.73 3.93
CA ALA A 279 5.99 -6.31 3.63
C ALA A 279 4.65 -5.60 3.93
N GLU A 280 3.50 -6.23 3.68
CA GLU A 280 2.16 -5.73 4.03
C GLU A 280 1.97 -5.60 5.55
N GLU A 281 2.47 -6.55 6.34
CA GLU A 281 2.41 -6.50 7.81
C GLU A 281 3.33 -5.44 8.44
N GLY A 282 4.20 -4.80 7.66
CA GLY A 282 5.11 -3.74 8.12
C GLY A 282 6.21 -4.24 9.05
N ALA A 283 6.49 -5.55 9.06
CA ALA A 283 7.56 -6.12 9.87
C ALA A 283 8.93 -5.76 9.26
N PRO A 284 9.86 -5.17 10.04
CA PRO A 284 11.21 -4.93 9.56
C PRO A 284 11.87 -6.28 9.26
N LEU A 285 12.49 -6.34 8.09
CA LEU A 285 13.11 -7.51 7.44
C LEU A 285 14.28 -8.11 8.23
N LEU A 286 13.98 -8.67 9.41
CA LEU A 286 14.91 -9.36 10.29
C LEU A 286 14.30 -10.68 10.77
N GLY A 287 13.72 -11.45 9.85
CA GLY A 287 13.48 -12.86 10.08
C GLY A 287 14.83 -13.60 10.11
N PRO A 288 15.09 -14.46 11.11
CA PRO A 288 16.34 -15.20 11.18
C PRO A 288 16.47 -16.11 9.96
N ARG A 289 17.64 -16.01 9.31
CA ARG A 289 18.18 -16.93 8.31
C ARG A 289 17.68 -18.36 8.57
N ARG A 290 16.88 -18.94 7.66
CA ARG A 290 16.74 -20.40 7.60
C ARG A 290 18.07 -20.93 7.10
N GLU A 291 18.95 -21.22 8.03
CA GLU A 291 20.17 -21.97 7.75
C GLU A 291 19.73 -23.35 7.25
N ASN A 292 20.03 -23.66 5.98
CA ASN A 292 19.89 -24.99 5.40
C ASN A 292 20.88 -25.96 6.09
N THR A 293 20.61 -26.30 7.35
CA THR A 293 21.18 -27.49 7.98
C THR A 293 20.29 -28.67 7.58
N ASP A 294 20.55 -29.24 6.40
CA ASP A 294 20.21 -30.64 6.04
C ASP A 294 20.87 -31.03 4.70
N ARG A 295 22.15 -30.70 4.52
CA ARG A 295 22.93 -31.17 3.34
C ARG A 295 24.35 -31.62 3.64
N TYR A 296 24.58 -32.21 4.81
CA TYR A 296 25.80 -32.98 5.09
C TYR A 296 25.52 -34.03 6.18
N ASP A 297 24.71 -35.03 5.85
CA ASP A 297 24.74 -36.33 6.54
C ASP A 297 24.48 -37.43 5.50
N ARG A 298 25.48 -37.65 4.64
CA ARG A 298 25.75 -38.99 4.12
C ARG A 298 27.04 -39.46 4.77
N PRO A 299 27.01 -40.48 5.64
CA PRO A 299 28.20 -41.26 5.90
C PRO A 299 28.52 -42.02 4.63
N SER A 300 29.71 -41.76 4.08
CA SER A 300 30.40 -42.70 3.20
C SER A 300 30.71 -43.98 3.99
N ALA A 301 29.93 -45.03 3.75
CA ALA A 301 30.28 -46.43 3.95
C ALA A 301 29.36 -47.31 3.11
#